data_AF-A0A7K0FWU2-F1
#
_entry.id   AF-A0A7K0FWU2-F1
#
_cell.length_a   1.000
_cell.length_b   1.000
_cell.length_c   1.000
_cell.angle_alpha   90.00
_cell.angle_beta   90.00
_cell.angle_gamma   90.00
#
_symmetry.space_group_name_H-M   'P 1'
#
loop_
_entity.id
_entity.type
_entity.pdbx_description
1 polymer ?
#
loop_
_entity_poly.entity_id
_entity_poly.type
_entity_poly.pdbx_seq_one_letter_code
_entity_poly.pdbx_strand_id
1 'polypeptide(L)'
;MKTTVLALVLSICLFGCKPGKLEIVYTPKAYANDDFNEFPTVKNQTLNIVTTEPETPEGKESYEIKFKDTTVAVQDNPKPVANKFKEARFINTQKTAALVQVEDGTGLVSPFYVVSLTDGKVSVTSLYRESNGKNDKKYTKGIQEMSLSNIIVNNDFAIALVNGKIYPIKRQHDSERIQGEFLFNSSDKKTLVFVTGNSLYQVNYRTGETNNLTLPAKVAQSANVADEIRRGYSWATNGKGTSFLKQNPDEDRIVDISEFKK
;
A
#
# COMPACT_ATOMS: atom_id res chain seq x y z
N MET A 1 3.15 61.72 24.59
CA MET A 1 2.34 61.10 23.50
C MET A 1 3.17 60.44 22.41
N LYS A 2 4.38 60.91 22.05
CA LYS A 2 5.19 60.28 20.98
C LYS A 2 5.82 58.92 21.36
N THR A 3 6.15 58.71 22.63
CA THR A 3 6.74 57.45 23.13
C THR A 3 5.72 56.32 23.30
N THR A 4 4.47 56.66 23.62
CA THR A 4 3.37 55.68 23.78
C THR A 4 2.92 55.08 22.46
N VAL A 5 2.94 55.86 21.38
CA VAL A 5 2.63 55.37 20.03
C VAL A 5 3.74 54.45 19.51
N LEU A 6 5.01 54.76 19.80
CA LEU A 6 6.15 53.94 19.41
C LEU A 6 6.14 52.57 20.11
N ALA A 7 5.76 52.52 21.39
CA ALA A 7 5.64 51.28 22.15
C ALA A 7 4.47 50.39 21.65
N LEU A 8 3.38 51.00 21.17
CA LEU A 8 2.23 50.27 20.62
C LEU A 8 2.59 49.62 19.28
N VAL A 9 3.32 50.33 18.40
CA VAL A 9 3.80 49.79 17.12
C VAL A 9 4.84 48.68 17.32
N LEU A 10 5.75 48.83 18.29
CA LEU A 10 6.75 47.79 18.61
C LEU A 10 6.09 46.51 19.15
N SER A 11 5.01 46.65 19.94
CA SER A 11 4.24 45.51 20.47
C SER A 11 3.50 44.75 19.36
N ILE A 12 2.97 45.44 18.35
CA ILE A 12 2.32 44.80 17.19
C ILE A 12 3.33 44.00 16.36
N CYS A 13 4.57 44.50 16.21
CA CYS A 13 5.63 43.77 15.50
C CYS A 13 6.12 42.52 16.26
N LEU A 14 6.15 42.56 17.59
CA LEU A 14 6.64 41.44 18.42
C LEU A 14 5.59 40.32 18.63
N PHE A 15 4.29 40.64 18.56
CA PHE A 15 3.22 39.64 18.66
C PHE A 15 2.66 39.16 17.29
N GLY A 16 3.08 39.79 16.18
CA GLY A 16 2.68 39.39 14.82
C GLY A 16 3.39 38.13 14.29
N CYS A 17 4.56 37.80 14.82
CA CYS A 17 5.29 36.57 14.50
C CYS A 17 4.91 35.45 15.47
N LYS A 18 3.69 34.93 15.37
CA LYS A 18 3.50 33.52 15.77
C LYS A 18 4.27 32.68 14.75
N PRO A 19 5.24 31.84 15.15
CA PRO A 19 5.81 30.85 14.24
C PRO A 19 4.70 29.85 13.93
N GLY A 20 3.90 30.15 12.91
CA GLY A 20 2.94 29.20 12.37
C GLY A 20 3.72 28.00 11.86
N LYS A 21 3.29 26.78 12.21
CA LYS A 21 3.73 25.59 11.48
C LYS A 21 3.47 25.87 10.00
N LEU A 22 4.53 25.91 9.19
CA LEU A 22 4.39 26.04 7.74
C LEU A 22 3.71 24.76 7.25
N GLU A 23 2.46 24.86 6.80
CA GLU A 23 1.68 23.75 6.28
C GLU A 23 1.27 24.08 4.84
N ILE A 24 1.45 23.13 3.93
CA ILE A 24 0.95 23.22 2.56
C ILE A 24 -0.03 22.06 2.32
N VAL A 25 -1.21 22.42 1.83
CA VAL A 25 -2.27 21.47 1.49
C VAL A 25 -2.15 21.08 0.01
N TYR A 26 -2.13 19.78 -0.25
CA TYR A 26 -2.05 19.21 -1.59
C TYR A 26 -3.34 18.46 -1.93
N THR A 27 -3.83 18.66 -3.14
CA THR A 27 -4.89 17.84 -3.72
C THR A 27 -4.25 16.62 -4.38
N PRO A 28 -4.64 15.39 -4.01
CA PRO A 28 -4.03 14.20 -4.57
C PRO A 28 -4.47 13.99 -6.03
N LYS A 29 -3.53 13.62 -6.90
CA LYS A 29 -3.84 13.12 -8.25
C LYS A 29 -4.08 11.62 -8.22
N ALA A 30 -4.86 11.07 -9.16
CA ALA A 30 -4.98 9.62 -9.30
C ALA A 30 -3.64 9.00 -9.75
N TYR A 31 -3.32 7.81 -9.27
CA TYR A 31 -2.15 7.06 -9.71
C TYR A 31 -2.21 6.74 -11.20
N ALA A 32 -1.15 7.07 -11.93
CA ALA A 32 -1.07 6.93 -13.38
C ALA A 32 0.26 6.30 -13.85
N ASN A 33 0.72 5.25 -13.15
CA ASN A 33 2.04 4.63 -13.37
C ASN A 33 3.21 5.60 -13.13
N ASP A 34 3.03 6.47 -12.14
CA ASP A 34 4.05 7.42 -11.70
C ASP A 34 5.34 6.71 -11.24
N ASP A 35 6.48 7.34 -11.49
CA ASP A 35 7.76 6.93 -10.93
C ASP A 35 7.98 7.61 -9.57
N PHE A 36 8.35 6.82 -8.57
CA PHE A 36 8.60 7.26 -7.21
C PHE A 36 10.06 7.01 -6.78
N ASN A 37 10.93 6.67 -7.72
CA ASN A 37 12.35 6.38 -7.49
C ASN A 37 13.26 7.58 -7.78
N GLU A 38 12.85 8.78 -7.37
CA GLU A 38 13.62 10.00 -7.64
C GLU A 38 14.97 9.96 -6.91
N PHE A 39 16.05 10.26 -7.63
CA PHE A 39 17.39 10.46 -7.07
C PHE A 39 17.62 11.95 -6.80
N PRO A 40 17.74 12.37 -5.53
CA PRO A 40 18.00 13.76 -5.19
C PRO A 40 19.28 14.28 -5.85
N THR A 41 19.20 15.41 -6.52
CA THR A 41 20.39 16.10 -7.07
C THR A 41 21.15 16.89 -5.99
N VAL A 42 20.48 17.18 -4.87
CA VAL A 42 21.04 17.86 -3.70
C VAL A 42 20.67 17.16 -2.41
N LYS A 43 21.57 17.19 -1.42
CA LYS A 43 21.50 16.43 -0.16
C LYS A 43 20.23 16.66 0.68
N ASN A 44 19.54 17.79 0.48
CA ASN A 44 18.38 18.20 1.29
C ASN A 44 17.04 18.02 0.56
N GLN A 45 17.00 17.23 -0.52
CA GLN A 45 15.77 16.87 -1.24
C GLN A 45 15.24 15.51 -0.77
N THR A 46 14.94 15.39 0.53
CA THR A 46 14.35 14.19 1.12
C THR A 46 13.12 14.56 1.96
N LEU A 47 12.18 13.63 2.04
CA LEU A 47 11.05 13.71 2.96
C LEU A 47 11.47 13.24 4.35
N ASN A 48 10.80 13.78 5.37
CA ASN A 48 10.91 13.34 6.75
C ASN A 48 9.56 12.81 7.22
N ILE A 49 9.56 11.64 7.87
CA ILE A 49 8.41 11.11 8.59
C ILE A 49 8.66 11.43 10.06
N VAL A 50 7.76 12.21 10.67
CA VAL A 50 7.85 12.62 12.07
C VAL A 50 6.76 11.90 12.85
N THR A 51 7.16 11.07 13.81
CA THR A 51 6.22 10.48 14.77
C THR A 51 5.71 11.55 15.72
N THR A 52 4.41 11.59 15.91
CA THR A 52 3.70 12.47 16.83
C THR A 52 3.14 11.61 17.95
N GLU A 53 3.54 11.93 19.18
CA GLU A 53 3.03 11.25 20.38
C GLU A 53 1.52 11.46 20.51
N PRO A 54 0.80 10.46 21.05
CA PRO A 54 -0.63 10.57 21.26
C PRO A 54 -0.94 11.69 22.28
N GLU A 55 -2.04 12.41 22.04
CA GLU A 55 -2.50 13.48 22.94
C GLU A 55 -3.08 12.93 24.26
N THR A 56 -3.42 11.64 24.28
CA THR A 56 -3.92 10.92 25.47
C THR A 56 -3.13 9.64 25.71
N PRO A 57 -3.06 9.15 26.97
CA PRO A 57 -2.37 7.88 27.29
C PRO A 57 -2.93 6.66 26.55
N GLU A 58 -4.22 6.66 26.20
CA GLU A 58 -4.86 5.61 25.40
C GLU A 58 -4.81 5.87 23.88
N GLY A 59 -4.23 7.00 23.46
CA GLY A 59 -4.17 7.39 22.05
C GLY A 59 -3.15 6.57 21.27
N LYS A 60 -3.30 6.57 19.94
CA LYS A 60 -2.34 5.93 19.03
C LYS A 60 -1.34 6.96 18.51
N GLU A 61 -0.12 6.50 18.28
CA GLU A 61 0.88 7.28 17.55
C GLU A 61 0.33 7.68 16.17
N SER A 62 0.69 8.89 15.74
CA SER A 62 0.39 9.38 14.40
C SER A 62 1.64 9.90 13.75
N TYR A 63 1.60 10.09 12.44
CA TYR A 63 2.74 10.50 11.64
C TYR A 63 2.43 11.80 10.90
N GLU A 64 3.38 12.72 10.85
CA GLU A 64 3.38 13.88 9.96
C GLU A 64 4.44 13.67 8.86
N ILE A 65 4.15 14.10 7.63
CA ILE A 65 5.15 14.14 6.56
C ILE A 65 5.65 15.57 6.42
N LYS A 66 6.97 15.75 6.40
CA LYS A 66 7.61 17.06 6.22
C LYS A 66 8.55 17.06 5.02
N PHE A 67 8.57 18.20 4.34
CA PHE A 67 9.63 18.56 3.41
C PHE A 67 10.26 19.87 3.88
N LYS A 68 11.54 19.82 4.26
CA LYS A 68 12.20 20.91 5.01
C LYS A 68 11.37 21.26 6.25
N ASP A 69 11.02 22.53 6.44
CA ASP A 69 10.23 23.02 7.56
C ASP A 69 8.72 23.00 7.30
N THR A 70 8.28 22.46 6.16
CA THR A 70 6.88 22.44 5.74
C THR A 70 6.23 21.08 5.97
N THR A 71 5.11 21.07 6.70
CA THR A 71 4.23 19.91 6.83
C THR A 71 3.36 19.76 5.59
N VAL A 72 3.30 18.53 5.08
CA VAL A 72 2.45 18.14 3.95
C VAL A 72 1.09 17.71 4.47
N ALA A 73 0.05 18.42 4.06
CA ALA A 73 -1.34 18.06 4.32
C ALA A 73 -2.02 17.60 3.01
N VAL A 74 -3.00 16.71 3.13
CA VAL A 74 -3.74 16.14 2.00
C VAL A 74 -5.21 16.54 2.09
N GLN A 75 -5.76 17.08 1.00
CA GLN A 75 -7.19 17.37 0.87
C GLN A 75 -7.79 16.61 -0.32
N ASP A 76 -8.61 15.61 -0.01
CA ASP A 76 -9.31 14.76 -0.97
C ASP A 76 -10.82 14.94 -0.81
N ASN A 77 -11.37 16.02 -1.36
CA ASN A 77 -12.78 16.38 -1.19
C ASN A 77 -13.71 15.20 -1.54
N PRO A 78 -14.75 14.93 -0.72
CA PRO A 78 -15.27 15.77 0.35
C PRO A 78 -14.63 15.54 1.74
N LYS A 79 -13.53 14.79 1.83
CA LYS A 79 -12.88 14.49 3.12
C LYS A 79 -12.21 15.76 3.69
N PRO A 80 -12.16 15.89 5.03
CA PRO A 80 -11.42 16.97 5.66
C PRO A 80 -9.93 16.92 5.32
N VAL A 81 -9.25 18.05 5.49
CA VAL A 81 -7.79 18.14 5.36
C VAL A 81 -7.14 17.23 6.40
N ALA A 82 -6.24 16.36 5.96
CA ALA A 82 -5.50 15.45 6.81
C ALA A 82 -4.00 15.80 6.80
N ASN A 83 -3.46 16.11 7.97
CA ASN A 83 -2.03 16.35 8.19
C ASN A 83 -1.39 15.35 9.17
N LYS A 84 -2.21 14.51 9.81
CA LYS A 84 -1.80 13.37 10.62
C LYS A 84 -2.22 12.08 9.91
N PHE A 85 -1.31 11.11 9.91
CA PHE A 85 -1.48 9.82 9.26
C PHE A 85 -1.35 8.71 10.30
N LYS A 86 -2.17 7.66 10.21
CA LYS A 86 -2.07 6.50 11.13
C LYS A 86 -0.96 5.52 10.74
N GLU A 87 -0.53 5.58 9.49
CA GLU A 87 0.58 4.79 8.94
C GLU A 87 1.41 5.71 8.07
N ALA A 88 2.74 5.63 8.18
CA ALA A 88 3.67 6.30 7.29
C ALA A 88 4.94 5.48 7.13
N ARG A 89 5.39 5.28 5.90
CA ARG A 89 6.67 4.62 5.60
C ARG A 89 7.26 5.08 4.29
N PHE A 90 8.58 5.10 4.20
CA PHE A 90 9.27 5.32 2.94
C PHE A 90 9.04 4.12 2.02
N ILE A 91 8.79 4.40 0.74
CA ILE A 91 8.67 3.36 -0.29
C ILE A 91 9.85 3.34 -1.24
N ASN A 92 10.87 4.17 -0.99
CA ASN A 92 12.14 4.10 -1.69
C ASN A 92 13.32 4.41 -0.77
N THR A 93 14.49 3.96 -1.19
CA THR A 93 15.74 4.11 -0.41
C THR A 93 16.23 5.55 -0.32
N GLN A 94 15.88 6.40 -1.29
CA GLN A 94 16.26 7.82 -1.33
C GLN A 94 15.39 8.68 -0.41
N LYS A 95 14.33 8.13 0.20
CA LYS A 95 13.37 8.86 1.04
C LYS A 95 12.71 10.02 0.31
N THR A 96 12.55 9.90 -1.00
CA THR A 96 11.83 10.89 -1.83
C THR A 96 10.36 10.53 -1.99
N ALA A 97 9.93 9.32 -1.62
CA ALA A 97 8.54 8.92 -1.62
C ALA A 97 8.13 8.21 -0.31
N ALA A 98 7.01 8.62 0.25
CA ALA A 98 6.41 8.05 1.45
C ALA A 98 4.95 7.63 1.18
N LEU A 99 4.64 6.39 1.52
CA LEU A 99 3.27 5.88 1.58
C LEU A 99 2.67 6.28 2.93
N VAL A 100 1.50 6.90 2.90
CA VAL A 100 0.76 7.31 4.09
C VAL A 100 -0.68 6.83 4.05
N GLN A 101 -1.24 6.54 5.22
CA GLN A 101 -2.66 6.25 5.37
C GLN A 101 -3.31 7.32 6.24
N VAL A 102 -4.36 7.95 5.72
CA VAL A 102 -5.13 8.91 6.51
C VAL A 102 -5.91 8.17 7.59
N GLU A 103 -6.11 8.81 8.73
CA GLU A 103 -7.08 8.41 9.74
C GLU A 103 -8.37 9.18 9.49
N ASP A 104 -9.35 8.56 8.81
CA ASP A 104 -10.59 9.26 8.45
C ASP A 104 -11.71 9.10 9.50
N GLY A 105 -11.49 8.33 10.57
CA GLY A 105 -12.45 8.13 11.66
C GLY A 105 -13.78 7.48 11.24
N THR A 106 -13.94 7.12 9.95
CA THR A 106 -15.22 6.68 9.37
C THR A 106 -15.50 5.19 9.53
N GLY A 107 -14.50 4.41 9.96
CA GLY A 107 -14.58 2.94 10.01
C GLY A 107 -14.60 2.26 8.63
N LEU A 108 -14.50 3.02 7.54
CA LEU A 108 -14.20 2.51 6.20
C LEU A 108 -12.67 2.42 6.04
N VAL A 109 -12.23 1.70 5.01
CA VAL A 109 -10.79 1.60 4.74
C VAL A 109 -10.31 2.97 4.28
N SER A 110 -9.62 3.65 5.19
CA SER A 110 -9.07 4.96 4.92
C SER A 110 -8.07 4.89 3.75
N PRO A 111 -8.11 5.87 2.84
CA PRO A 111 -7.32 5.89 1.61
C PRO A 111 -5.81 5.94 1.91
N PHE A 112 -5.03 5.37 0.99
CA PHE A 112 -3.59 5.52 0.97
C PHE A 112 -3.19 6.58 -0.04
N TYR A 113 -2.16 7.34 0.30
CA TYR A 113 -1.53 8.31 -0.59
C TYR A 113 -0.03 8.07 -0.63
N VAL A 114 0.59 8.46 -1.74
CA VAL A 114 2.03 8.59 -1.88
C VAL A 114 2.36 10.07 -1.90
N VAL A 115 3.07 10.54 -0.88
CA VAL A 115 3.72 11.84 -0.90
C VAL A 115 5.08 11.64 -1.57
N SER A 116 5.35 12.33 -2.67
CA SER A 116 6.59 12.19 -3.41
C SER A 116 7.27 13.52 -3.70
N LEU A 117 8.58 13.48 -3.89
CA LEU A 117 9.41 14.55 -4.39
C LEU A 117 9.84 14.23 -5.82
N THR A 118 9.59 15.16 -6.74
CA THR A 118 10.09 15.11 -8.12
C THR A 118 10.61 16.49 -8.46
N ASP A 119 11.86 16.60 -8.93
CA ASP A 119 12.51 17.89 -9.22
C ASP A 119 12.44 18.89 -8.05
N GLY A 120 12.51 18.38 -6.81
CA GLY A 120 12.42 19.18 -5.60
C GLY A 120 11.03 19.74 -5.27
N LYS A 121 9.98 19.32 -5.99
CA LYS A 121 8.58 19.67 -5.73
C LYS A 121 7.86 18.50 -5.09
N VAL A 122 7.08 18.79 -4.04
CA VAL A 122 6.20 17.80 -3.41
C VAL A 122 4.96 17.62 -4.27
N SER A 123 4.53 16.38 -4.43
CA SER A 123 3.23 16.00 -4.99
C SER A 123 2.60 14.89 -4.17
N VAL A 124 1.28 14.75 -4.29
CA VAL A 124 0.53 13.70 -3.60
C VAL A 124 -0.25 12.89 -4.63
N THR A 125 -0.13 11.57 -4.56
CA THR A 125 -0.82 10.63 -5.46
C THR A 125 -1.73 9.71 -4.65
N SER A 126 -2.99 9.59 -5.04
CA SER A 126 -3.98 8.69 -4.42
C SER A 126 -3.82 7.26 -4.93
N LEU A 127 -3.69 6.32 -4.00
CA LEU A 127 -3.75 4.88 -4.26
C LEU A 127 -5.16 4.37 -3.95
N TYR A 128 -6.11 4.85 -4.74
CA TYR A 128 -7.51 4.46 -4.62
C TYR A 128 -8.04 3.94 -5.95
N ARG A 129 -8.76 2.82 -5.88
CA ARG A 129 -9.54 2.26 -6.98
C ARG A 129 -10.92 1.97 -6.44
N GLU A 130 -11.92 2.57 -7.06
CA GLU A 130 -13.32 2.34 -6.70
C GLU A 130 -13.66 0.85 -6.79
N SER A 131 -14.52 0.38 -5.90
CA SER A 131 -14.93 -1.01 -5.84
C SER A 131 -16.35 -1.13 -5.28
N ASN A 132 -17.14 -2.02 -5.87
CA ASN A 132 -18.50 -2.34 -5.44
C ASN A 132 -18.63 -3.77 -4.89
N GLY A 133 -17.50 -4.38 -4.49
CA GLY A 133 -17.46 -5.73 -3.95
C GLY A 133 -18.24 -5.86 -2.64
N LYS A 134 -19.07 -6.90 -2.54
CA LYS A 134 -19.99 -7.11 -1.40
C LYS A 134 -19.27 -7.25 -0.06
N ASN A 135 -18.06 -7.80 -0.06
CA ASN A 135 -17.26 -8.07 1.14
C ASN A 135 -16.01 -7.19 1.22
N ASP A 136 -15.98 -6.03 0.56
CA ASP A 136 -14.83 -5.12 0.58
C ASP A 136 -14.37 -4.80 2.00
N LYS A 137 -15.30 -4.49 2.92
CA LYS A 137 -14.98 -4.20 4.32
C LYS A 137 -14.25 -5.35 5.02
N LYS A 138 -14.55 -6.60 4.65
CA LYS A 138 -13.94 -7.79 5.24
C LYS A 138 -12.50 -8.00 4.76
N TYR A 139 -12.29 -7.87 3.44
CA TYR A 139 -11.04 -8.25 2.78
C TYR A 139 -10.05 -7.11 2.58
N THR A 140 -10.48 -5.87 2.79
CA THR A 140 -9.59 -4.72 2.72
C THR A 140 -8.87 -4.53 4.05
N LYS A 141 -7.64 -5.05 4.16
CA LYS A 141 -6.85 -5.08 5.41
C LYS A 141 -5.84 -3.94 5.57
N GLY A 142 -5.81 -2.96 4.68
CA GLY A 142 -4.74 -1.95 4.68
C GLY A 142 -3.44 -2.50 4.08
N ILE A 143 -2.32 -2.31 4.79
CA ILE A 143 -1.02 -2.85 4.43
C ILE A 143 -0.92 -4.31 4.86
N GLN A 144 -0.47 -5.18 3.96
CA GLN A 144 -0.08 -6.56 4.25
C GLN A 144 1.37 -6.77 3.78
N GLU A 145 2.22 -7.27 4.67
CA GLU A 145 3.61 -7.57 4.36
C GLU A 145 3.70 -8.85 3.52
N MET A 146 4.31 -8.77 2.32
CA MET A 146 4.68 -9.97 1.57
C MET A 146 6.09 -10.42 1.90
N SER A 147 6.98 -9.44 2.08
CA SER A 147 8.39 -9.61 2.43
C SER A 147 8.93 -8.27 2.92
N LEU A 148 10.14 -8.25 3.47
CA LEU A 148 10.81 -7.03 3.94
C LEU A 148 10.89 -5.88 2.91
N SER A 149 10.75 -6.17 1.61
CA SER A 149 10.83 -5.19 0.53
C SER A 149 9.58 -5.07 -0.34
N ASN A 150 8.51 -5.81 -0.02
CA ASN A 150 7.28 -5.79 -0.82
C ASN A 150 6.05 -5.86 0.07
N ILE A 151 5.08 -4.98 -0.20
CA ILE A 151 3.81 -4.92 0.51
C ILE A 151 2.64 -4.96 -0.46
N ILE A 152 1.48 -5.38 0.05
CA ILE A 152 0.18 -5.25 -0.62
C ILE A 152 -0.61 -4.17 0.11
N VAL A 153 -1.22 -3.26 -0.65
CA VAL A 153 -2.13 -2.25 -0.15
C VAL A 153 -3.53 -2.56 -0.66
N ASN A 154 -4.45 -2.81 0.28
CA ASN A 154 -5.88 -2.99 0.02
C ASN A 154 -6.20 -4.03 -1.08
N ASN A 155 -5.36 -5.05 -1.26
CA ASN A 155 -5.45 -6.05 -2.35
C ASN A 155 -5.51 -5.44 -3.77
N ASP A 156 -5.25 -4.14 -3.93
CA ASP A 156 -5.37 -3.42 -5.20
C ASP A 156 -4.01 -3.02 -5.77
N PHE A 157 -2.99 -2.92 -4.91
CA PHE A 157 -1.64 -2.51 -5.29
C PHE A 157 -0.59 -3.38 -4.60
N ALA A 158 0.45 -3.76 -5.33
CA ALA A 158 1.70 -4.29 -4.78
C ALA A 158 2.77 -3.20 -4.89
N ILE A 159 3.55 -2.97 -3.83
CA ILE A 159 4.55 -1.90 -3.77
C ILE A 159 5.91 -2.49 -3.42
N ALA A 160 6.92 -2.19 -4.22
CA ALA A 160 8.32 -2.50 -3.95
C ALA A 160 8.98 -1.34 -3.19
N LEU A 161 9.36 -1.55 -1.93
CA LEU A 161 9.83 -0.51 -1.00
C LEU A 161 11.24 0.02 -1.28
N VAL A 162 11.98 -0.61 -2.19
CA VAL A 162 13.37 -0.21 -2.47
C VAL A 162 13.42 0.94 -3.48
N ASN A 163 12.51 0.89 -4.46
CA ASN A 163 12.50 1.77 -5.63
C ASN A 163 11.14 2.44 -5.86
N GLY A 164 10.25 2.44 -4.88
CA GLY A 164 8.96 3.11 -4.98
C GLY A 164 8.00 2.53 -6.01
N LYS A 165 8.32 1.40 -6.65
CA LYS A 165 7.53 0.94 -7.79
C LYS A 165 6.20 0.35 -7.34
N ILE A 166 5.12 0.88 -7.90
CA ILE A 166 3.75 0.48 -7.59
C ILE A 166 3.17 -0.31 -8.77
N TYR A 167 2.51 -1.41 -8.46
CA TYR A 167 1.87 -2.28 -9.43
C TYR A 167 0.39 -2.44 -9.10
N PRO A 168 -0.53 -1.94 -9.92
CA PRO A 168 -1.94 -2.28 -9.80
C PRO A 168 -2.12 -3.80 -9.94
N ILE A 169 -2.71 -4.43 -8.94
CA ILE A 169 -3.01 -5.85 -8.98
C ILE A 169 -4.25 -6.03 -9.87
N LYS A 170 -4.17 -6.95 -10.83
CA LYS A 170 -5.32 -7.31 -11.66
C LYS A 170 -6.37 -7.98 -10.77
N ARG A 171 -7.58 -7.44 -10.76
CA ARG A 171 -8.71 -7.97 -9.99
C ARG A 171 -9.28 -9.21 -10.68
N GLN A 172 -9.90 -10.10 -9.91
CA GLN A 172 -10.64 -11.23 -10.46
C GLN A 172 -11.89 -10.77 -11.22
N HIS A 173 -12.54 -9.73 -10.71
CA HIS A 173 -13.63 -8.99 -11.34
C HIS A 173 -13.27 -7.51 -11.33
N ASP A 174 -13.28 -6.82 -12.48
CA ASP A 174 -12.71 -5.47 -12.56
C ASP A 174 -13.39 -4.44 -11.63
N SER A 175 -14.70 -4.58 -11.44
CA SER A 175 -15.49 -3.70 -10.57
C SER A 175 -15.32 -3.98 -9.08
N GLU A 176 -14.72 -5.12 -8.70
CA GLU A 176 -14.62 -5.57 -7.32
C GLU A 176 -13.16 -5.75 -6.92
N ARG A 177 -12.76 -5.12 -5.82
CA ARG A 177 -11.53 -5.47 -5.12
C ARG A 177 -11.51 -6.98 -4.89
N ILE A 178 -10.33 -7.59 -4.85
CA ILE A 178 -10.21 -9.04 -4.70
C ILE A 178 -10.93 -9.48 -3.40
N GLN A 179 -12.00 -10.27 -3.57
CA GLN A 179 -12.88 -10.74 -2.49
C GLN A 179 -12.27 -11.96 -1.77
N GLY A 180 -11.02 -11.84 -1.32
CA GLY A 180 -10.28 -12.94 -0.72
C GLY A 180 -9.15 -12.50 0.21
N GLU A 181 -8.68 -13.43 1.02
CA GLU A 181 -7.57 -13.22 1.94
C GLU A 181 -6.26 -13.55 1.26
N PHE A 182 -5.25 -12.68 1.38
CA PHE A 182 -3.92 -12.97 0.91
C PHE A 182 -3.33 -14.11 1.74
N LEU A 183 -2.84 -15.15 1.06
CA LEU A 183 -2.26 -16.33 1.70
C LEU A 183 -0.73 -16.25 1.73
N PHE A 184 -0.12 -16.12 0.55
CA PHE A 184 1.32 -16.06 0.34
C PHE A 184 1.62 -15.76 -1.14
N ASN A 185 2.91 -15.68 -1.47
CA ASN A 185 3.41 -15.45 -2.82
C ASN A 185 4.29 -16.60 -3.32
N SER A 186 4.53 -16.63 -4.63
CA SER A 186 5.53 -17.48 -5.27
C SER A 186 6.93 -17.25 -4.70
N SER A 187 7.83 -18.21 -4.90
CA SER A 187 9.23 -18.12 -4.46
C SER A 187 9.94 -16.88 -5.02
N ASP A 188 9.64 -16.49 -6.26
CA ASP A 188 10.16 -15.28 -6.90
C ASP A 188 9.42 -14.00 -6.50
N LYS A 189 8.42 -14.11 -5.61
CA LYS A 189 7.63 -13.01 -5.03
C LYS A 189 6.87 -12.18 -6.05
N LYS A 190 6.50 -12.77 -7.20
CA LYS A 190 5.76 -12.07 -8.28
C LYS A 190 4.30 -12.49 -8.38
N THR A 191 3.98 -13.74 -8.06
CA THR A 191 2.60 -14.25 -8.07
C THR A 191 2.04 -14.19 -6.65
N LEU A 192 0.91 -13.51 -6.48
CA LEU A 192 0.15 -13.43 -5.24
C LEU A 192 -0.95 -14.49 -5.27
N VAL A 193 -1.23 -15.10 -4.12
CA VAL A 193 -2.31 -16.09 -3.96
C VAL A 193 -3.32 -15.54 -2.96
N PHE A 194 -4.58 -15.47 -3.39
CA PHE A 194 -5.72 -15.07 -2.56
C PHE A 194 -6.70 -16.22 -2.43
N VAL A 195 -7.18 -16.50 -1.22
CA VAL A 195 -8.25 -17.45 -0.96
C VAL A 195 -9.58 -16.76 -1.15
N THR A 196 -10.29 -17.14 -2.21
CA THR A 196 -11.56 -16.56 -2.64
C THR A 196 -12.65 -17.64 -2.53
N GLY A 197 -13.19 -17.83 -1.32
CA GLY A 197 -14.16 -18.88 -1.02
C GLY A 197 -13.59 -20.28 -1.30
N ASN A 198 -14.09 -20.93 -2.36
CA ASN A 198 -13.68 -22.28 -2.74
C ASN A 198 -12.61 -22.30 -3.83
N SER A 199 -11.81 -21.24 -3.95
CA SER A 199 -10.79 -21.12 -5.00
C SER A 199 -9.56 -20.35 -4.51
N LEU A 200 -8.45 -20.56 -5.20
CA LEU A 200 -7.26 -19.74 -5.13
C LEU A 200 -7.18 -18.86 -6.37
N TYR A 201 -7.46 -17.58 -6.18
CA TYR A 201 -7.17 -16.58 -7.18
C TYR A 201 -5.68 -16.22 -7.13
N GLN A 202 -4.98 -16.50 -8.23
CA GLN A 202 -3.55 -16.26 -8.36
C GLN A 202 -3.32 -15.17 -9.40
N VAL A 203 -2.45 -14.21 -9.08
CA VAL A 203 -2.15 -13.08 -9.97
C VAL A 203 -0.69 -12.72 -9.91
N ASN A 204 -0.03 -12.71 -11.06
CA ASN A 204 1.29 -12.10 -11.21
C ASN A 204 1.12 -10.59 -11.32
N TYR A 205 1.48 -9.84 -10.28
CA TYR A 205 1.25 -8.38 -10.26
C TYR A 205 2.14 -7.61 -11.24
N ARG A 206 3.18 -8.24 -11.81
CA ARG A 206 4.05 -7.60 -12.81
C ARG A 206 3.54 -7.78 -14.24
N THR A 207 3.02 -8.97 -14.56
CA THR A 207 2.57 -9.31 -15.92
C THR A 207 1.05 -9.21 -16.09
N GLY A 208 0.29 -9.20 -14.99
CA GLY A 208 -1.16 -9.26 -15.01
C GLY A 208 -1.71 -10.64 -15.41
N GLU A 209 -0.86 -11.67 -15.54
CA GLU A 209 -1.31 -13.03 -15.76
C GLU A 209 -2.02 -13.56 -14.52
N THR A 210 -3.13 -14.26 -14.73
CA THR A 210 -3.96 -14.79 -13.67
C THR A 210 -4.23 -16.27 -13.86
N ASN A 211 -4.45 -16.96 -12.75
CA ASN A 211 -4.95 -18.33 -12.74
C ASN A 211 -5.92 -18.48 -11.58
N ASN A 212 -7.08 -19.09 -11.83
CA ASN A 212 -8.05 -19.38 -10.77
C ASN A 212 -8.11 -20.89 -10.57
N LEU A 213 -7.67 -21.36 -9.42
CA LEU A 213 -7.61 -22.78 -9.10
C LEU A 213 -8.73 -23.14 -8.13
N THR A 214 -9.69 -23.94 -8.58
CA THR A 214 -10.76 -24.44 -7.71
C THR A 214 -10.17 -25.36 -6.63
N LEU A 215 -10.58 -25.14 -5.39
CA LEU A 215 -10.18 -25.96 -4.26
C LEU A 215 -11.23 -27.04 -3.98
N PRO A 216 -10.81 -28.28 -3.65
CA PRO A 216 -11.69 -29.27 -3.06
C PRO A 216 -12.32 -28.73 -1.77
N ALA A 217 -13.59 -29.06 -1.51
CA ALA A 217 -14.31 -28.57 -0.33
C ALA A 217 -13.57 -28.84 0.99
N LYS A 218 -12.96 -30.03 1.11
CA LYS A 218 -12.12 -30.42 2.28
C LYS A 218 -10.97 -29.44 2.54
N VAL A 219 -10.37 -28.91 1.48
CA VAL A 219 -9.26 -27.94 1.57
C VAL A 219 -9.80 -26.55 1.85
N ALA A 220 -10.83 -26.12 1.12
CA ALA A 220 -11.42 -24.78 1.27
C ALA A 220 -12.04 -24.53 2.66
N GLN A 221 -12.56 -25.59 3.29
CA GLN A 221 -13.18 -25.54 4.62
C GLN A 221 -12.19 -25.86 5.75
N SER A 222 -10.92 -26.15 5.43
CA SER A 222 -9.92 -26.42 6.44
C SER A 222 -9.67 -25.19 7.30
N ALA A 223 -9.55 -25.38 8.62
CA ALA A 223 -9.13 -24.31 9.54
C ALA A 223 -7.73 -23.77 9.21
N ASN A 224 -6.91 -24.55 8.49
CA ASN A 224 -5.58 -24.16 8.07
C ASN A 224 -5.37 -24.42 6.58
N VAL A 225 -6.12 -23.67 5.76
CA VAL A 225 -6.03 -23.72 4.29
C VAL A 225 -4.58 -23.57 3.82
N ALA A 226 -3.80 -22.67 4.43
CA ALA A 226 -2.42 -22.41 4.04
C ALA A 226 -1.56 -23.68 4.02
N ASP A 227 -1.62 -24.49 5.08
CA ASP A 227 -0.80 -25.69 5.21
C ASP A 227 -1.31 -26.84 4.32
N GLU A 228 -2.63 -26.94 4.11
CA GLU A 228 -3.17 -27.87 3.10
C GLU A 228 -2.66 -27.55 1.70
N ILE A 229 -2.61 -26.25 1.34
CA ILE A 229 -2.07 -25.83 0.04
C ILE A 229 -0.58 -26.15 -0.04
N ARG A 230 0.21 -25.88 1.00
CA ARG A 230 1.65 -26.17 0.99
C ARG A 230 1.99 -27.65 0.83
N ARG A 231 1.15 -28.57 1.33
CA ARG A 231 1.36 -30.01 1.19
C ARG A 231 0.85 -30.57 -0.15
N GLY A 232 -0.31 -30.10 -0.61
CA GLY A 232 -1.01 -30.69 -1.75
C GLY A 232 -0.76 -30.01 -3.10
N TYR A 233 0.02 -28.93 -3.16
CA TYR A 233 0.19 -28.11 -4.35
C TYR A 233 1.65 -27.72 -4.57
N SER A 234 2.03 -27.64 -5.84
CA SER A 234 3.37 -27.26 -6.27
C SER A 234 3.33 -26.10 -7.25
N TRP A 235 4.39 -25.30 -7.25
CA TRP A 235 4.58 -24.23 -8.22
C TRP A 235 4.98 -24.81 -9.58
N ALA A 236 4.24 -24.46 -10.62
CA ALA A 236 4.57 -24.79 -11.99
C ALA A 236 4.72 -23.49 -12.80
N THR A 237 5.87 -23.33 -13.44
CA THR A 237 6.13 -22.19 -14.32
C THR A 237 5.54 -22.45 -15.71
N ASN A 238 4.78 -21.49 -16.22
CA ASN A 238 4.22 -21.56 -17.57
C ASN A 238 5.27 -21.19 -18.63
N GLY A 239 4.95 -21.34 -19.92
CA GLY A 239 5.86 -21.00 -21.02
C GLY A 239 6.27 -19.53 -21.11
N LYS A 240 5.63 -18.63 -20.34
CA LYS A 240 5.97 -17.20 -20.24
C LYS A 240 6.84 -16.87 -19.02
N GLY A 241 7.23 -17.88 -18.23
CA GLY A 241 8.05 -17.70 -17.04
C GLY A 241 7.27 -17.31 -15.78
N THR A 242 5.93 -17.34 -15.80
CA THR A 242 5.11 -17.06 -14.62
C THR A 242 4.79 -18.35 -13.86
N SER A 243 5.03 -18.35 -12.56
CA SER A 243 4.75 -19.48 -11.66
C SER A 243 3.35 -19.39 -11.06
N PHE A 244 2.59 -20.49 -11.19
CA PHE A 244 1.29 -20.67 -10.55
C PHE A 244 1.26 -21.99 -9.79
N LEU A 245 0.52 -22.04 -8.68
CA LEU A 245 0.19 -23.27 -7.99
C LEU A 245 -0.66 -24.17 -8.89
N LYS A 246 -0.32 -25.45 -8.86
CA LYS A 246 -1.11 -26.56 -9.39
C LYS A 246 -1.24 -27.62 -8.32
N GLN A 247 -2.37 -28.30 -8.30
CA GLN A 247 -2.55 -29.46 -7.42
C GLN A 247 -1.52 -30.53 -7.80
N ASN A 248 -0.89 -31.12 -6.79
CA ASN A 248 -0.02 -32.26 -6.99
C ASN A 248 -0.86 -33.42 -7.56
N PRO A 249 -0.32 -34.22 -8.50
CA PRO A 249 -0.95 -35.50 -8.82
C PRO A 249 -1.06 -36.32 -7.53
N ASP A 250 -2.19 -37.03 -7.35
CA ASP A 250 -2.39 -37.91 -6.21
C ASP A 250 -1.19 -38.86 -6.04
N GLU A 251 -0.70 -39.03 -4.80
CA GLU A 251 0.31 -40.04 -4.48
C GLU A 251 -0.20 -41.46 -4.78
N ASP A 252 -1.54 -41.65 -4.81
CA ASP A 252 -2.24 -42.89 -5.18
C ASP A 252 -2.62 -42.98 -6.67
N ARG A 253 -2.15 -42.07 -7.53
CA ARG A 253 -2.41 -42.17 -8.97
C ARG A 253 -1.65 -43.39 -9.53
N ILE A 254 -2.38 -44.37 -10.06
CA ILE A 254 -1.81 -45.40 -10.93
C ILE A 254 -1.26 -44.70 -12.17
N VAL A 255 0.05 -44.47 -12.20
CA VAL A 255 0.77 -43.97 -13.37
C VAL A 255 1.14 -45.16 -14.25
N ASP A 256 0.80 -45.07 -15.54
CA ASP A 256 1.27 -46.03 -16.53
C ASP A 256 2.80 -45.88 -16.64
N ILE A 257 3.54 -47.00 -16.54
CA ILE A 257 5.01 -47.03 -16.59
C ILE A 257 5.56 -46.42 -17.89
N SER A 258 4.73 -46.29 -18.92
CA SER A 258 5.06 -45.62 -20.18
C SER A 258 5.34 -44.12 -20.01
N GLU A 259 4.81 -43.46 -18.98
CA GLU A 259 5.05 -42.03 -18.68
C GLU A 259 6.49 -41.74 -18.21
N PHE A 260 7.23 -42.75 -17.71
CA PHE A 260 8.63 -42.61 -17.25
C PHE A 260 9.67 -42.97 -18.31
N LYS A 261 9.24 -43.37 -19.51
CA LYS A 261 10.13 -43.65 -20.64
C LYS A 261 10.22 -42.44 -21.57
N LYS A 262 10.86 -41.36 -21.11
CA LYS A 262 11.45 -40.33 -21.98
C LYS A 262 12.76 -39.84 -21.40
#